data_AF-A0A5X0GAJ5-F1
#
_entry.id   AF-A0A5X0GAJ5-F1
#
_cell.length_a   1.000
_cell.length_b   1.000
_cell.length_c   1.000
_cell.angle_alpha   90.00
_cell.angle_beta   90.00
_cell.angle_gamma   90.00
#
_symmetry.space_group_name_H-M   'P 1'
#
loop_
_entity.id
_entity.type
_entity.pdbx_description
1 polymer ?
#
loop_
_entity_poly.entity_id
_entity_poly.type
_entity_poly.pdbx_seq_one_letter_code
_entity_poly.pdbx_strand_id
1 'polypeptide(L)'
;YFETFGFPVEGQCNEYVPPADGQPGRVAWHGWSGEEGTDTRLDVHHAWLVENLDGRRVRILTQETQKGKPAEELHNAKPNPMINGHQDWLDSLVEAARKAKQA
;
A
#
# COMPACT_ATOMS: atom_id res chain seq x y z
N TYR A 1 12.29 -9.64 8.62
CA TYR A 1 12.57 -8.20 8.56
C TYR A 1 12.13 -7.71 7.20
N PHE A 2 11.21 -6.77 7.15
CA PHE A 2 10.61 -6.23 5.93
C PHE A 2 10.74 -4.71 6.02
N GLU A 3 11.27 -4.09 4.97
CA GLU A 3 11.37 -2.64 4.85
C GLU A 3 10.50 -2.20 3.68
N THR A 4 9.72 -1.15 3.87
CA THR A 4 9.06 -0.45 2.76
C THR A 4 9.91 0.77 2.43
N PHE A 5 10.40 0.84 1.19
CA PHE A 5 11.24 1.95 0.71
C PHE A 5 12.52 2.19 1.53
N GLY A 6 13.09 1.15 2.14
CA GLY A 6 14.32 1.23 2.95
C GLY A 6 14.10 1.67 4.40
N PHE A 7 12.85 1.70 4.87
CA PHE A 7 12.51 2.03 6.25
C PHE A 7 11.86 0.82 6.95
N PRO A 8 12.27 0.48 8.19
CA PRO A 8 11.54 -0.46 9.01
C PRO A 8 10.19 0.16 9.37
N VAL A 9 9.11 -0.54 9.01
CA VAL A 9 7.74 -0.14 9.33
C VAL A 9 7.10 -1.28 10.10
N GLU A 10 6.68 -0.98 11.32
CA GLU A 10 5.78 -1.83 12.09
C GLU A 10 4.38 -1.70 11.47
N GLY A 11 3.58 -2.77 11.51
CA GLY A 11 2.28 -2.76 10.87
C GLY A 11 1.25 -3.62 11.57
N GLN A 12 0.02 -3.10 11.65
CA GLN A 12 -1.15 -3.83 12.14
C GLN A 12 -2.29 -3.75 11.12
N CYS A 13 -2.72 -4.92 10.64
CA CYS A 13 -3.91 -5.03 9.81
C CYS A 13 -5.15 -4.57 10.59
N ASN A 14 -5.89 -3.62 10.03
CA ASN A 14 -7.08 -3.04 10.64
C ASN A 14 -8.34 -3.19 9.77
N GLU A 15 -8.19 -3.60 8.51
CA GLU A 15 -9.28 -4.04 7.64
C GLU A 15 -8.87 -5.29 6.87
N TYR A 16 -9.73 -6.31 6.86
CA TYR A 16 -9.57 -7.47 5.99
C TYR A 16 -10.94 -8.03 5.59
N VAL A 17 -11.27 -7.91 4.30
CA VAL A 17 -12.46 -8.49 3.68
C VAL A 17 -12.00 -9.27 2.44
N PRO A 18 -12.11 -10.61 2.42
CA PRO A 18 -11.70 -11.40 1.26
C PRO A 18 -12.60 -11.08 0.04
N PRO A 19 -12.06 -11.14 -1.18
CA PRO A 19 -12.87 -10.96 -2.39
C PRO A 19 -13.90 -12.10 -2.54
N ALA A 20 -15.08 -11.77 -3.04
CA ALA A 20 -16.14 -12.73 -3.36
C ALA A 20 -16.85 -12.33 -4.66
N ASP A 21 -17.73 -13.20 -5.18
CA ASP A 21 -18.46 -12.88 -6.41
C ASP A 21 -19.31 -11.61 -6.24
N GLY A 22 -19.10 -10.64 -7.12
CA GLY A 22 -19.71 -9.31 -7.04
C GLY A 22 -19.28 -8.44 -5.85
N GLN A 23 -18.30 -8.85 -5.03
CA GLN A 23 -17.81 -8.06 -3.88
C GLN A 23 -16.30 -7.84 -3.94
N PRO A 24 -15.83 -6.58 -3.83
CA PRO A 24 -14.41 -6.29 -3.86
C PRO A 24 -13.71 -6.84 -2.62
N GLY A 25 -12.49 -7.34 -2.80
CA GLY A 25 -11.57 -7.58 -1.70
C GLY A 25 -11.04 -6.26 -1.16
N ARG A 26 -10.96 -6.14 0.16
CA ARG A 26 -10.42 -4.96 0.86
C ARG A 26 -9.40 -5.40 1.89
N VAL A 27 -8.26 -4.71 1.93
CA VAL A 27 -7.27 -4.88 2.99
C VAL A 27 -6.66 -3.53 3.30
N ALA A 28 -6.51 -3.23 4.58
CA ALA A 28 -5.82 -2.04 5.02
C ALA A 28 -5.08 -2.29 6.34
N TRP A 29 -4.03 -1.51 6.56
CA TRP A 29 -3.26 -1.56 7.79
C TRP A 29 -2.89 -0.15 8.26
N HIS A 30 -2.64 -0.06 9.56
CA HIS A 30 -1.89 1.04 10.15
C HIS A 30 -0.41 0.62 10.17
N GLY A 31 0.44 1.42 9.54
CA GLY A 31 1.89 1.27 9.62
C GLY A 31 2.52 2.42 10.37
N TRP A 32 3.64 2.19 11.05
CA TRP A 32 4.38 3.26 11.70
C TRP A 32 5.88 3.04 11.80
N SER A 33 6.61 4.15 11.91
CA SER A 33 8.03 4.18 12.22
C SER A 33 8.35 5.40 13.11
N GLY A 34 9.51 5.37 13.76
CA GLY A 34 9.88 6.40 14.73
C GLY A 34 9.11 6.31 16.05
N GLU A 35 9.55 7.10 17.03
CA GLU A 35 9.02 7.10 18.38
C GLU A 35 7.77 7.99 18.49
N GLU A 36 6.73 7.50 19.17
CA GLU A 36 5.49 8.24 19.37
C GLU A 36 5.72 9.57 20.10
N GLY A 37 5.06 10.64 19.65
CA GLY A 37 5.21 11.98 20.23
C GLY A 37 6.47 12.73 19.80
N THR A 38 7.30 12.15 18.94
CA THR A 38 8.51 12.79 18.40
C THR A 38 8.33 13.26 16.96
N ASP A 39 9.23 14.13 16.52
CA ASP A 39 9.28 14.62 15.15
C ASP A 39 9.65 13.54 14.13
N THR A 40 10.26 12.43 14.57
CA THR A 40 10.61 11.31 13.69
C THR A 40 9.45 10.34 13.49
N ARG A 41 8.32 10.55 14.18
CA ARG A 41 7.13 9.73 14.04
C ARG A 41 6.53 9.85 12.63
N LEU A 42 6.33 8.70 12.00
CA LEU A 42 5.50 8.57 10.80
C LEU A 42 4.41 7.55 11.08
N ASP A 43 3.16 7.95 10.85
CA ASP A 43 1.99 7.09 10.86
C ASP A 43 1.39 7.02 9.46
N VAL A 44 1.04 5.82 9.00
CA VAL A 44 0.39 5.61 7.71
C VAL A 44 -0.85 4.74 7.84
N HIS A 45 -1.89 5.06 7.06
CA HIS A 45 -2.97 4.12 6.78
C HIS A 45 -2.93 3.77 5.30
N HIS A 46 -2.54 2.54 4.99
CA HIS A 46 -2.38 2.05 3.62
C HIS A 46 -3.51 1.08 3.30
N ALA A 47 -4.36 1.45 2.35
CA ALA A 47 -5.56 0.73 1.98
C ALA A 47 -5.47 0.22 0.54
N TRP A 48 -6.03 -0.96 0.31
CA TRP A 48 -6.07 -1.65 -0.97
C TRP A 48 -7.48 -2.14 -1.25
N LEU A 49 -7.88 -2.02 -2.51
CA LEU A 49 -9.15 -2.50 -3.03
C LEU A 49 -8.89 -3.28 -4.33
N VAL A 50 -9.39 -4.52 -4.37
CA VAL A 50 -9.30 -5.40 -5.54
C VAL A 50 -10.70 -5.74 -5.99
N GLU A 51 -11.09 -5.26 -7.18
CA GLU A 51 -12.45 -5.38 -7.69
C GLU A 51 -12.51 -5.91 -9.12
N ASN A 52 -13.52 -6.73 -9.40
CA ASN A 52 -13.86 -7.11 -10.77
C ASN A 52 -14.56 -5.93 -11.45
N LEU A 53 -14.17 -5.67 -12.70
CA LEU A 53 -14.84 -4.73 -13.59
C LEU A 53 -15.38 -5.46 -14.81
N ASP A 54 -16.37 -4.87 -15.46
CA ASP A 54 -16.94 -5.36 -16.72
C ASP A 54 -15.86 -5.63 -17.77
N GLY A 55 -16.11 -6.59 -18.65
CA GLY A 55 -15.18 -6.94 -19.72
C GLY A 55 -13.99 -7.80 -19.25
N ARG A 56 -14.17 -8.59 -18.18
CA ARG A 56 -13.15 -9.50 -17.62
C ARG A 56 -11.89 -8.76 -17.18
N ARG A 57 -12.07 -7.62 -16.51
CA ARG A 57 -10.98 -6.80 -15.99
C ARG A 57 -10.97 -6.88 -14.47
N VAL A 58 -9.78 -6.71 -13.90
CA VAL A 58 -9.59 -6.52 -12.46
C VAL A 58 -8.97 -5.15 -12.28
N ARG A 59 -9.49 -4.37 -11.34
CA ARG A 59 -8.86 -3.14 -10.87
C ARG A 59 -8.24 -3.40 -9.52
N ILE A 60 -6.99 -3.00 -9.40
CA ILE A 60 -6.27 -2.93 -8.13
C ILE A 60 -6.07 -1.44 -7.85
N LEU A 61 -6.66 -0.97 -6.77
CA LEU A 61 -6.52 0.39 -6.27
C LEU A 61 -5.76 0.33 -4.96
N THR A 62 -4.79 1.21 -4.79
CA THR A 62 -4.13 1.43 -3.52
C THR A 62 -4.06 2.92 -3.22
N GLN A 63 -4.27 3.28 -1.95
CA GLN A 63 -4.15 4.64 -1.45
C GLN A 63 -3.54 4.62 -0.06
N GLU A 64 -2.71 5.60 0.23
CA GLU A 64 -2.09 5.76 1.53
C GLU A 64 -2.29 7.18 2.05
N THR A 65 -2.67 7.28 3.33
CA THR A 65 -2.66 8.54 4.07
C THR A 65 -1.50 8.51 5.04
N GLN A 66 -0.72 9.58 5.10
CA GLN A 66 0.47 9.69 5.94
C GLN A 66 0.35 10.88 6.90
N LYS A 67 0.89 10.75 8.11
CA LYS A 67 0.93 11.80 9.13
C LYS A 67 2.30 11.83 9.82
N GLY A 68 2.86 13.04 9.96
CA GLY A 68 4.14 13.29 10.63
C GLY A 68 5.04 14.20 9.79
N LYS A 69 6.09 14.77 10.40
CA LYS A 69 7.07 15.58 9.65
C LYS A 69 7.74 14.81 8.49
N PRO A 70 8.05 13.51 8.62
CA PRO A 70 8.54 12.73 7.48
C PRO A 70 7.56 12.69 6.30
N ALA A 71 6.23 12.73 6.55
CA ALA A 71 5.23 12.78 5.48
C ALA A 71 5.28 14.09 4.70
N GLU A 72 5.58 15.22 5.37
CA GLU A 72 5.78 16.52 4.72
C GLU A 72 7.02 16.49 3.81
N GLU A 73 8.10 15.85 4.25
CA GLU A 73 9.32 15.66 3.44
C GLU A 73 9.01 14.80 2.19
N LEU A 74 8.32 13.67 2.37
CA LEU A 74 7.89 12.79 1.27
C LEU A 74 6.98 13.51 0.26
N HIS A 75 6.08 14.37 0.72
CA HIS A 75 5.21 15.18 -0.14
C HIS A 75 6.01 16.13 -1.06
N ASN A 76 7.05 16.76 -0.50
CA ASN A 76 7.87 17.75 -1.19
C ASN A 76 8.91 17.12 -2.13
N ALA A 77 9.33 15.88 -1.88
CA ALA A 77 10.32 15.19 -2.70
C ALA A 77 9.92 15.06 -4.18
N LYS A 78 10.89 15.29 -5.08
CA LYS A 78 10.75 15.15 -6.53
C LYS A 78 11.92 14.34 -7.12
N PRO A 79 11.68 13.29 -7.94
CA PRO A 79 10.35 12.73 -8.25
C PRO A 79 9.66 12.19 -7.01
N ASN A 80 8.32 12.11 -7.02
CA ASN A 80 7.57 11.70 -5.82
C ASN A 80 7.87 10.22 -5.51
N PRO A 81 8.50 9.92 -4.36
CA PRO A 81 8.93 8.55 -4.06
C PRO A 81 7.75 7.62 -3.77
N MET A 82 6.70 8.11 -3.11
CA MET A 82 5.55 7.29 -2.73
C MET A 82 4.76 6.81 -3.95
N ILE A 83 4.50 7.70 -4.92
CA ILE A 83 3.76 7.30 -6.12
C ILE A 83 4.55 6.32 -6.98
N ASN A 84 5.84 6.56 -7.17
CA ASN A 84 6.71 5.67 -7.95
C ASN A 84 6.79 4.29 -7.28
N GLY A 85 7.01 4.28 -5.97
CA GLY A 85 7.07 3.06 -5.19
C GLY A 85 5.78 2.25 -5.21
N HIS A 86 4.63 2.90 -5.07
CA HIS A 86 3.33 2.21 -5.16
C HIS A 86 3.03 1.71 -6.57
N GLN A 87 3.49 2.42 -7.61
CA GLN A 87 3.38 1.95 -8.98
C GLN A 87 4.22 0.69 -9.23
N ASP A 88 5.47 0.67 -8.76
CA ASP A 88 6.34 -0.51 -8.85
C ASP A 88 5.73 -1.72 -8.13
N TRP A 89 5.06 -1.49 -6.98
CA TRP A 89 4.33 -2.53 -6.27
C TRP A 89 3.16 -3.06 -7.10
N LEU A 90 2.31 -2.18 -7.66
CA LEU A 90 1.19 -2.59 -8.51
C LEU A 90 1.65 -3.42 -9.71
N ASP A 91 2.70 -2.97 -10.40
CA ASP A 91 3.24 -3.65 -11.58
C ASP A 91 3.79 -5.04 -11.22
N SER A 92 4.56 -5.13 -10.12
CA SER A 92 5.13 -6.38 -9.62
C SER A 92 4.06 -7.36 -9.14
N LEU A 93 3.00 -6.86 -8.48
CA LEU A 93 1.87 -7.67 -8.02
C LEU A 93 1.13 -8.30 -9.21
N VAL A 94 0.87 -7.51 -10.26
CA VAL A 94 0.24 -8.00 -11.50
C VAL A 94 1.14 -9.05 -12.18
N GLU A 95 2.45 -8.81 -12.25
CA GLU A 95 3.40 -9.78 -12.80
C GLU A 95 3.39 -11.09 -12.01
N ALA A 96 3.47 -11.03 -10.69
CA ALA A 96 3.44 -12.20 -9.81
C ALA A 96 2.15 -13.00 -9.96
N ALA A 97 0.99 -12.34 -9.99
CA ALA A 97 -0.31 -12.98 -10.18
C ALA A 97 -0.41 -13.68 -11.55
N ARG A 98 0.12 -13.07 -12.61
CA ARG A 98 0.17 -13.68 -13.95
C ARG A 98 1.06 -14.91 -13.99
N LYS A 99 2.23 -14.86 -13.35
CA LYS A 99 3.16 -16.00 -13.25
C LYS A 99 2.55 -17.15 -12.47
N ALA A 100 1.91 -16.87 -11.33
CA ALA A 100 1.27 -17.89 -10.50
C ALA A 100 0.14 -18.64 -11.22
N LYS A 101 -0.54 -18.01 -12.19
CA LYS A 101 -1.56 -18.67 -13.03
C LYS A 101 -0.96 -19.63 -14.07
N GLN A 102 0.31 -19.45 -14.45
CA GLN A 102 0.99 -20.27 -15.46
C GLN A 102 1.71 -21.49 -14.86
N ALA A 103 1.92 -21.50 -13.55
CA ALA A 103 2.48 -22.63 -12.79
C ALA A 103 1.39 -23.66 -12.45
#